data_AF-A0A8B6CHX1-F1
#
_entry.id   AF-A0A8B6CHX1-F1
#
_cell.length_a   1.000
_cell.length_b   1.000
_cell.length_c   1.000
_cell.angle_alpha   90.00
_cell.angle_beta   90.00
_cell.angle_gamma   90.00
#
_symmetry.space_group_name_H-M   'P 1'
#
loop_
_entity.id
_entity.type
_entity.pdbx_description
1 polymer ?
#
loop_
_entity_poly.entity_id
_entity_poly.type
_entity_poly.pdbx_seq_one_letter_code
_entity_poly.pdbx_strand_id
1 'polypeptide(L)'
;MTVQKCKQFCGKKGFKFAGVEYGYECFCGNVLRKDRKRKESDCKTPCSGNKRQTCGGPWRISIYTGTPSDCKGKCHIHGTCERGRCRCKRGYTGDGINVCSKSCTCSASGDPHYRTFDGQVLHFMGTCKYTLSQYVNPSSRCRFHVQVKNENRGNTQVSFTRSVHVVVRKTKIDLLKNNVVKVDGIKIYLPYKTRYFSIIYSGRYVRLKTTCKVLITWDGNSAVTISVPSHFSRNLIGLCGNCNGIKDDFRTKDGLDVRTKPDKFTLIGESYLIREGTSKKCGVTTPPDPCTSALRNKANRNSACGQLNPANPSSSFKDCSQVDTALVQDIYNTCVYDYCAYSDHPDILNTIVCEAAEGLEERCENMGVSISWRTKQFCPFICEGNMEYSSAVSGCPATCVDIHAPKTCKLPRSEGCQCKKGFVLSDIKCIPIAQCGCKLSSGEYFPIDTEITSRDCGTVSRCVATKSGDANMQVIRRQKCNRNAQCKILNGVYDCVCEEGFKGDGIKQCKAPEDPEDVDECRKSTKGTEYKGRISLTQTGRSCQYWERQHPHKHVFSNLKTEHNYCRNPDNSGQPWCYTNDPTTRWEYCKIPMCDSMSL
;
A
#
# COMPACT_ATOMS: atom_id res chain seq x y z
N MET A 1 -17.84 -2.50 45.81
CA MET A 1 -17.76 -1.30 44.96
C MET A 1 -16.92 -0.22 45.63
N THR A 2 -16.15 0.59 44.88
CA THR A 2 -15.50 1.82 45.39
C THR A 2 -15.94 3.01 44.54
N VAL A 3 -15.86 4.23 45.09
CA VAL A 3 -16.16 5.46 44.32
C VAL A 3 -15.34 5.51 43.03
N GLN A 4 -14.05 5.21 43.12
CA GLN A 4 -13.14 5.22 41.96
C GLN A 4 -13.52 4.17 40.90
N LYS A 5 -13.90 2.96 41.32
CA LYS A 5 -14.32 1.89 40.40
C LYS A 5 -15.58 2.28 39.65
N CYS A 6 -16.56 2.89 40.34
CA CYS A 6 -17.77 3.39 39.69
C CYS A 6 -17.49 4.54 38.72
N LYS A 7 -16.68 5.53 39.12
CA LYS A 7 -16.26 6.63 38.25
C LYS A 7 -15.54 6.14 36.99
N GLN A 8 -14.63 5.17 37.13
CA GLN A 8 -13.94 4.56 35.99
C GLN A 8 -14.90 3.80 35.08
N PHE A 9 -15.83 3.03 35.63
CA PHE A 9 -16.82 2.29 34.86
C PHE A 9 -17.70 3.23 34.03
N CYS A 10 -18.27 4.27 34.65
CA CYS A 10 -19.08 5.26 33.96
C CYS A 10 -18.27 6.08 32.94
N GLY A 11 -17.03 6.42 33.26
CA GLY A 11 -16.13 7.14 32.35
C GLY A 11 -15.74 6.33 31.13
N LYS A 12 -15.43 5.03 31.28
CA LYS A 12 -15.20 4.12 30.15
C LYS A 12 -16.41 4.04 29.22
N LYS A 13 -17.62 4.22 29.76
CA LYS A 13 -18.88 4.24 29.01
C LYS A 13 -19.29 5.64 28.52
N GLY A 14 -18.47 6.67 28.76
CA GLY A 14 -18.68 8.02 28.23
C GLY A 14 -19.75 8.85 28.95
N PHE A 15 -20.14 8.45 30.16
CA PHE A 15 -21.13 9.20 30.96
C PHE A 15 -20.48 10.37 31.72
N LYS A 16 -21.19 11.51 31.77
CA LYS A 16 -20.75 12.74 32.46
C LYS A 16 -20.74 12.59 33.99
N PHE A 17 -21.70 11.85 34.52
CA PHE A 17 -21.88 11.62 35.95
C PHE A 17 -21.72 10.15 36.29
N ALA A 18 -21.11 9.90 37.44
CA ALA A 18 -21.19 8.62 38.13
C ALA A 18 -21.86 8.85 39.48
N GLY A 19 -22.67 7.91 39.95
CA GLY A 19 -23.26 7.96 41.28
C GLY A 19 -23.15 6.62 41.96
N VAL A 20 -22.88 6.62 43.25
CA VAL A 20 -22.93 5.41 44.08
C VAL A 20 -24.03 5.53 45.11
N GLU A 21 -24.73 4.43 45.32
CA GLU A 21 -25.84 4.31 46.26
C GLU A 21 -25.67 3.05 47.09
N TYR A 22 -26.15 3.12 48.33
CA TYR A 22 -26.26 1.98 49.25
C TYR A 22 -24.98 1.14 49.40
N GLY A 23 -23.80 1.76 49.29
CA GLY A 23 -22.51 1.11 49.53
C GLY A 23 -21.97 0.24 48.39
N TYR A 24 -22.80 -0.22 47.44
CA TYR A 24 -22.36 -1.14 46.39
C TYR A 24 -22.85 -0.83 44.97
N GLU A 25 -23.87 0.01 44.82
CA GLU A 25 -24.49 0.26 43.52
C GLU A 25 -23.75 1.37 42.76
N CYS A 26 -23.79 1.30 41.42
CA CYS A 26 -23.12 2.27 40.56
C CYS A 26 -24.04 2.66 39.40
N PHE A 27 -24.33 3.95 39.31
CA PHE A 27 -25.20 4.56 38.31
C PHE A 27 -24.39 5.49 37.42
N CYS A 28 -24.73 5.53 36.13
CA CYS A 28 -24.08 6.40 35.16
C CYS A 28 -25.14 7.24 34.45
N GLY A 29 -24.85 8.53 34.21
CA GLY A 29 -25.82 9.42 33.57
C GLY A 29 -25.17 10.63 32.91
N ASN A 30 -25.93 11.31 32.04
CA ASN A 30 -25.51 12.55 31.38
C ASN A 30 -26.31 13.78 31.82
N VAL A 31 -27.43 13.57 32.50
CA VAL A 31 -28.36 14.61 32.97
C VAL A 31 -28.81 14.22 34.37
N LEU A 32 -28.83 15.18 35.29
CA LEU A 32 -29.43 14.99 36.61
C LEU A 32 -30.90 15.36 36.53
N ARG A 33 -31.80 14.43 36.88
CA ARG A 33 -33.25 14.66 36.93
C ARG A 33 -33.65 14.87 38.39
N LYS A 34 -34.35 15.97 38.70
CA LYS A 34 -34.80 16.34 40.07
C LYS A 34 -33.65 16.54 41.08
N ASP A 35 -32.72 17.45 40.77
CA ASP A 35 -31.44 17.68 41.46
C ASP A 35 -31.54 18.47 42.78
N ARG A 36 -32.46 18.09 43.67
CA ARG A 36 -32.52 18.68 45.01
C ARG A 36 -31.45 18.07 45.92
N LYS A 37 -30.39 18.81 46.20
CA LYS A 37 -29.33 18.40 47.13
C LYS A 37 -29.91 18.08 48.52
N ARG A 38 -29.58 16.90 49.06
CA ARG A 38 -29.96 16.45 50.41
C ARG A 38 -28.79 16.67 51.38
N LYS A 39 -29.04 16.48 52.69
CA LYS A 39 -28.00 16.63 53.72
C LYS A 39 -26.94 15.54 53.53
N GLU A 40 -25.67 15.90 53.71
CA GLU A 40 -24.55 14.96 53.56
C GLU A 40 -24.63 13.79 54.55
N SER A 41 -25.29 14.00 55.69
CA SER A 41 -25.59 12.97 56.69
C SER A 41 -26.36 11.77 56.13
N ASP A 42 -27.17 11.99 55.09
CA ASP A 42 -28.00 10.95 54.51
C ASP A 42 -27.20 10.05 53.55
N CYS A 43 -25.95 10.43 53.23
CA CYS A 43 -25.04 9.74 52.31
C CYS A 43 -23.83 9.11 53.03
N LYS A 44 -24.06 8.54 54.22
CA LYS A 44 -22.99 8.01 55.09
C LYS A 44 -22.74 6.49 54.99
N THR A 45 -23.37 5.79 54.04
CA THR A 45 -23.17 4.34 53.91
C THR A 45 -21.75 4.03 53.43
N PRO A 46 -20.95 3.23 54.16
CA PRO A 46 -19.59 2.89 53.75
C PRO A 46 -19.58 2.09 52.44
N CYS A 47 -18.57 2.33 51.60
CA CYS A 47 -18.38 1.55 50.38
C CYS A 47 -17.98 0.10 50.69
N SER A 48 -18.66 -0.86 50.06
CA SER A 48 -18.38 -2.30 50.18
C SER A 48 -16.95 -2.69 49.79
N GLY A 49 -16.31 -1.94 48.89
CA GLY A 49 -14.91 -2.17 48.47
C GLY A 49 -13.88 -1.31 49.18
N ASN A 50 -14.29 -0.33 50.00
CA ASN A 50 -13.40 0.49 50.82
C ASN A 50 -14.21 1.16 51.94
N LYS A 51 -14.16 0.60 53.15
CA LYS A 51 -14.95 1.10 54.30
C LYS A 51 -14.57 2.52 54.75
N ARG A 52 -13.45 3.09 54.28
CA ARG A 52 -13.04 4.48 54.56
C ARG A 52 -13.71 5.51 53.63
N GLN A 53 -14.42 5.05 52.61
CA GLN A 53 -15.16 5.91 51.67
C GLN A 53 -16.66 5.80 51.93
N THR A 54 -17.38 6.89 51.70
CA THR A 54 -18.84 6.90 51.67
C THR A 54 -19.37 6.68 50.25
N CYS A 55 -20.39 5.86 50.12
CA CYS A 55 -21.01 5.46 48.85
C CYS A 55 -22.54 5.64 48.93
N GLY A 56 -22.99 6.87 49.13
CA GLY A 56 -24.41 7.21 49.21
C GLY A 56 -25.09 6.71 50.48
N GLY A 57 -26.39 6.44 50.39
CA GLY A 57 -27.24 5.95 51.46
C GLY A 57 -28.52 5.31 50.94
N PRO A 58 -29.41 4.84 51.81
CA PRO A 58 -30.71 4.31 51.39
C PRO A 58 -31.50 5.41 50.65
N TRP A 59 -31.84 5.17 49.37
CA TRP A 59 -32.54 6.15 48.52
C TRP A 59 -31.79 7.49 48.35
N ARG A 60 -30.46 7.46 48.47
CA ARG A 60 -29.59 8.65 48.45
C ARG A 60 -28.35 8.36 47.64
N ILE A 61 -28.29 8.94 46.46
CA ILE A 61 -27.17 8.81 45.55
C ILE A 61 -26.12 9.89 45.80
N SER A 62 -24.88 9.48 46.12
CA SER A 62 -23.74 10.40 46.06
C SER A 62 -23.32 10.56 44.61
N ILE A 63 -23.46 11.77 44.06
CA ILE A 63 -23.18 12.07 42.66
C ILE A 63 -21.78 12.67 42.51
N TYR A 64 -21.03 12.16 41.56
CA TYR A 64 -19.68 12.61 41.24
C TYR A 64 -19.62 13.09 39.78
N THR A 65 -19.14 14.31 39.60
CA THR A 65 -18.74 14.85 38.30
C THR A 65 -17.30 14.45 37.98
N GLY A 66 -16.95 14.48 36.68
CA GLY A 66 -15.60 14.15 36.23
C GLY A 66 -15.30 12.66 36.36
N THR A 67 -16.01 11.84 35.59
CA THR A 67 -15.52 10.49 35.26
C THR A 67 -14.16 10.63 34.54
N PRO A 68 -13.23 9.66 34.57
CA PRO A 68 -11.85 9.87 34.10
C PRO A 68 -11.72 10.13 32.59
N SER A 69 -12.04 11.35 32.16
CA SER A 69 -11.36 12.17 31.16
C SER A 69 -12.02 13.57 31.11
N ASP A 70 -11.77 14.39 32.12
CA ASP A 70 -11.93 15.86 32.08
C ASP A 70 -10.60 16.54 32.54
N CYS A 71 -9.47 15.92 32.18
CA CYS A 71 -8.07 16.33 32.36
C CYS A 71 -7.70 17.27 33.52
N LYS A 72 -8.22 17.06 34.73
CA LYS A 72 -7.61 17.60 35.97
C LYS A 72 -7.26 16.47 36.95
N GLY A 73 -6.39 15.61 36.44
CA GLY A 73 -5.67 14.54 37.15
C GLY A 73 -4.59 13.98 36.21
N LYS A 74 -3.66 14.90 35.86
CA LYS A 74 -2.55 14.90 34.88
C LYS A 74 -2.40 13.67 33.98
N CYS A 75 -2.45 13.91 32.66
CA CYS A 75 -2.00 12.95 31.66
C CYS A 75 -0.56 12.49 31.95
N HIS A 76 -0.16 11.36 31.37
CA HIS A 76 1.22 10.89 31.41
C HIS A 76 2.20 12.04 31.02
N ILE A 77 3.45 12.01 31.48
CA ILE A 77 4.44 13.08 31.20
C ILE A 77 4.65 13.33 29.68
N HIS A 78 4.53 12.26 28.90
CA HIS A 78 4.49 12.28 27.44
C HIS A 78 3.07 12.26 26.87
N GLY A 79 2.09 12.79 27.60
CA GLY A 79 0.71 12.93 27.18
C GLY A 79 0.23 14.38 27.22
N THR A 80 -0.73 14.70 26.36
CA THR A 80 -1.41 16.00 26.26
C THR A 80 -2.91 15.81 26.41
N CYS A 81 -3.58 16.81 26.97
CA CYS A 81 -5.04 16.81 26.99
C CYS A 81 -5.59 17.48 25.74
N GLU A 82 -6.36 16.73 24.95
CA GLU A 82 -7.06 17.23 23.78
C GLU A 82 -8.55 16.96 23.91
N ARG A 83 -9.37 18.02 23.95
CA ARG A 83 -10.84 17.95 24.08
C ARG A 83 -11.28 17.08 25.27
N GLY A 84 -10.64 17.28 26.43
CA GLY A 84 -10.94 16.55 27.67
C GLY A 84 -10.30 15.16 27.79
N ARG A 85 -9.59 14.67 26.76
CA ARG A 85 -8.97 13.32 26.78
C ARG A 85 -7.46 13.38 26.70
N CYS A 86 -6.80 12.58 27.53
CA CYS A 86 -5.36 12.40 27.42
C CYS A 86 -5.01 11.58 26.17
N ARG A 87 -4.00 12.05 25.44
CA ARG A 87 -3.38 11.38 24.29
C ARG A 87 -1.88 11.43 24.45
N CYS A 88 -1.18 10.43 23.95
CA CYS A 88 0.27 10.52 23.92
C CYS A 88 0.70 11.63 22.95
N LYS A 89 1.72 12.39 23.35
CA LYS A 89 2.45 13.31 22.47
C LYS A 89 2.90 12.54 21.23
N ARG A 90 3.05 13.24 20.11
CA ARG A 90 3.60 12.62 18.89
C ARG A 90 4.99 12.02 19.16
N GLY A 91 5.29 10.93 18.46
CA GLY A 91 6.45 10.09 18.77
C GLY A 91 6.26 9.17 19.98
N TYR A 92 5.10 9.16 20.62
CA TYR A 92 4.76 8.23 21.71
C TYR A 92 3.46 7.49 21.44
N THR A 93 3.33 6.30 22.01
CA THR A 93 2.15 5.44 21.88
C THR A 93 1.73 4.87 23.23
N GLY A 94 0.42 4.75 23.43
CA GLY A 94 -0.14 4.29 24.70
C GLY A 94 -1.56 4.79 24.93
N ASP A 95 -1.99 4.81 26.20
CA ASP A 95 -3.34 5.21 26.58
C ASP A 95 -3.47 6.72 26.89
N GLY A 96 -2.34 7.44 26.98
CA GLY A 96 -2.28 8.88 27.29
C GLY A 96 -2.35 9.18 28.79
N ILE A 97 -2.79 8.22 29.60
CA ILE A 97 -3.07 8.41 31.03
C ILE A 97 -1.98 7.75 31.86
N ASN A 98 -1.78 6.45 31.69
CA ASN A 98 -0.85 5.64 32.46
C ASN A 98 0.44 5.36 31.69
N VAL A 99 0.35 5.25 30.37
CA VAL A 99 1.49 4.86 29.52
C VAL A 99 1.51 5.72 28.27
N CYS A 100 2.67 6.32 28.03
CA CYS A 100 3.10 6.76 26.70
C CYS A 100 4.55 6.34 26.49
N SER A 101 4.74 5.22 25.80
CA SER A 101 6.05 4.69 25.44
C SER A 101 6.55 5.38 24.18
N LYS A 102 7.84 5.71 24.15
CA LYS A 102 8.49 6.26 22.95
C LYS A 102 8.30 5.28 21.79
N SER A 103 7.98 5.79 20.62
CA SER A 103 7.95 5.03 19.38
C SER A 103 9.24 5.27 18.61
N CYS A 104 9.74 4.25 17.92
CA CYS A 104 10.72 4.43 16.87
C CYS A 104 9.99 4.56 15.54
N THR A 105 10.48 5.45 14.67
CA THR A 105 9.90 5.68 13.35
C THR A 105 10.97 5.54 12.29
N CYS A 106 10.73 4.65 11.33
CA CYS A 106 11.55 4.46 10.13
C CYS A 106 10.75 4.91 8.91
N SER A 107 11.43 5.38 7.87
CA SER A 107 10.78 5.75 6.60
C SER A 107 11.62 5.33 5.39
N ALA A 108 10.94 5.08 4.28
CA ALA A 108 11.52 4.98 2.96
C ALA A 108 10.72 5.91 2.03
N SER A 109 11.41 6.78 1.30
CA SER A 109 10.80 7.79 0.42
C SER A 109 11.66 8.00 -0.83
N GLY A 110 11.03 8.45 -1.92
CA GLY A 110 11.75 8.81 -3.15
C GLY A 110 12.55 7.65 -3.74
N ASP A 111 13.78 7.93 -4.14
CA ASP A 111 14.76 7.04 -4.77
C ASP A 111 15.73 6.32 -3.82
N PRO A 112 15.34 5.14 -3.35
CA PRO A 112 14.83 5.04 -2.00
C PRO A 112 15.86 5.52 -0.96
N HIS A 113 15.55 6.64 -0.33
CA HIS A 113 16.25 7.15 0.84
C HIS A 113 15.61 6.54 2.08
N TYR A 114 16.35 5.63 2.73
CA TYR A 114 15.91 4.99 3.96
C TYR A 114 16.39 5.80 5.16
N ARG A 115 15.51 6.06 6.13
CA ARG A 115 15.90 6.51 7.46
C ARG A 115 15.50 5.44 8.47
N THR A 116 16.51 4.88 9.13
CA THR A 116 16.37 3.86 10.17
C THR A 116 15.62 4.37 11.39
N PHE A 117 15.24 3.45 12.26
CA PHE A 117 14.60 3.74 13.54
C PHE A 117 15.45 4.63 14.46
N ASP A 118 16.78 4.48 14.41
CA ASP A 118 17.72 5.25 15.24
C ASP A 118 18.28 6.48 14.51
N GLY A 119 17.75 6.77 13.32
CA GLY A 119 17.93 8.04 12.61
C GLY A 119 19.14 8.10 11.67
N GLN A 120 19.78 6.97 11.37
CA GLN A 120 20.78 6.88 10.30
C GLN A 120 20.11 6.81 8.92
N VAL A 121 20.74 7.44 7.92
CA VAL A 121 20.30 7.46 6.53
C VAL A 121 21.06 6.43 5.70
N LEU A 122 20.35 5.68 4.87
CA LEU A 122 20.91 4.74 3.92
C LEU A 122 20.41 5.08 2.51
N HIS A 123 21.34 5.18 1.57
CA HIS A 123 21.07 5.42 0.16
C HIS A 123 21.28 4.12 -0.61
N PHE A 124 20.20 3.47 -1.05
CA PHE A 124 20.31 2.16 -1.68
C PHE A 124 19.35 2.03 -2.87
N MET A 125 19.89 2.06 -4.09
CA MET A 125 19.13 2.11 -5.36
C MET A 125 18.67 0.74 -5.88
N GLY A 126 18.41 -0.21 -4.98
CA GLY A 126 17.97 -1.54 -5.38
C GLY A 126 16.55 -1.53 -5.96
N THR A 127 16.33 -2.15 -7.12
CA THR A 127 15.03 -2.18 -7.83
C THR A 127 14.19 -3.43 -7.57
N CYS A 128 14.65 -4.27 -6.63
CA CYS A 128 14.00 -5.52 -6.27
C CYS A 128 13.09 -5.35 -5.03
N LYS A 129 12.72 -6.47 -4.42
CA LYS A 129 11.92 -6.50 -3.21
C LYS A 129 12.82 -6.71 -1.99
N TYR A 130 12.64 -5.90 -0.95
CA TYR A 130 13.51 -5.90 0.23
C TYR A 130 12.71 -5.94 1.52
N THR A 131 13.32 -6.50 2.56
CA THR A 131 12.78 -6.42 3.92
C THR A 131 13.05 -5.04 4.51
N LEU A 132 12.01 -4.22 4.62
CA LEU A 132 12.11 -2.91 5.25
C LEU A 132 12.18 -3.05 6.78
N SER A 133 11.27 -3.82 7.37
CA SER A 133 11.32 -4.15 8.79
C SER A 133 10.59 -5.45 9.11
N GLN A 134 11.16 -6.27 10.00
CA GLN A 134 10.59 -7.53 10.44
C GLN A 134 10.81 -7.72 11.94
N TYR A 135 9.80 -8.19 12.65
CA TYR A 135 9.92 -8.60 14.05
C TYR A 135 10.34 -10.08 14.17
N VAL A 136 11.49 -10.34 14.80
CA VAL A 136 12.20 -11.65 14.80
C VAL A 136 11.76 -12.57 15.94
N ASN A 137 10.46 -12.54 16.30
CA ASN A 137 9.89 -13.51 17.23
C ASN A 137 8.69 -14.21 16.56
N PRO A 138 8.89 -15.41 15.98
CA PRO A 138 7.85 -16.15 15.26
C PRO A 138 6.64 -16.52 16.13
N SER A 139 6.87 -16.75 17.43
CA SER A 139 5.85 -17.13 18.41
C SER A 139 5.01 -15.95 18.91
N SER A 140 5.45 -14.72 18.66
CA SER A 140 4.74 -13.53 19.12
C SER A 140 3.43 -13.31 18.37
N ARG A 141 2.39 -12.95 19.12
CA ARG A 141 1.10 -12.50 18.57
C ARG A 141 1.22 -11.16 17.81
N CYS A 142 2.33 -10.43 18.01
CA CYS A 142 2.64 -9.15 17.40
C CYS A 142 3.57 -9.24 16.19
N ARG A 143 3.83 -10.45 15.67
CA ARG A 143 4.66 -10.63 14.47
C ARG A 143 4.14 -9.81 13.29
N PHE A 144 5.07 -9.14 12.63
CA PHE A 144 4.84 -8.44 11.37
C PHE A 144 6.08 -8.51 10.48
N HIS A 145 5.89 -8.38 9.17
CA HIS A 145 6.96 -8.25 8.19
C HIS A 145 6.51 -7.23 7.14
N VAL A 146 7.24 -6.13 7.02
CA VAL A 146 7.02 -5.08 6.03
C VAL A 146 8.11 -5.21 4.96
N GLN A 147 7.66 -5.35 3.73
CA GLN A 147 8.50 -5.47 2.55
C GLN A 147 8.19 -4.31 1.61
N VAL A 148 9.20 -3.80 0.94
CA VAL A 148 9.05 -2.79 -0.11
C VAL A 148 9.54 -3.36 -1.42
N LYS A 149 8.81 -3.11 -2.50
CA LYS A 149 9.28 -3.37 -3.85
C LYS A 149 9.56 -2.04 -4.51
N ASN A 150 10.76 -1.89 -5.05
CA ASN A 150 11.17 -0.68 -5.74
C ASN A 150 11.03 -0.85 -7.26
N GLU A 151 11.00 0.25 -8.01
CA GLU A 151 10.96 0.26 -9.48
C GLU A 151 11.72 1.48 -10.03
N ASN A 152 12.27 1.37 -11.25
CA ASN A 152 12.68 2.54 -12.02
C ASN A 152 11.46 3.18 -12.71
N ARG A 153 11.44 4.51 -12.82
CA ARG A 153 10.37 5.26 -13.51
C ARG A 153 10.97 6.07 -14.65
N GLY A 154 11.27 5.42 -15.77
CA GLY A 154 11.90 6.05 -16.95
C GLY A 154 13.41 6.26 -16.82
N ASN A 155 13.90 6.65 -15.64
CA ASN A 155 15.32 6.78 -15.32
C ASN A 155 15.83 5.55 -14.53
N THR A 156 16.93 4.94 -14.96
CA THR A 156 17.53 3.76 -14.32
C THR A 156 18.52 4.09 -13.19
N GLN A 157 18.92 5.35 -13.03
CA GLN A 157 19.89 5.77 -12.01
C GLN A 157 19.33 5.76 -10.58
N VAL A 158 18.01 5.74 -10.46
CA VAL A 158 17.26 5.97 -9.22
C VAL A 158 16.00 5.08 -9.18
N SER A 159 15.58 4.63 -8.00
CA SER A 159 14.48 3.67 -7.88
C SER A 159 13.45 4.04 -6.81
N PHE A 160 12.17 4.10 -7.15
CA PHE A 160 11.11 4.48 -6.21
C PHE A 160 10.48 3.28 -5.54
N THR A 161 10.04 3.43 -4.29
CA THR A 161 9.08 2.48 -3.71
C THR A 161 7.84 2.43 -4.61
N ARG A 162 7.51 1.24 -5.11
CA ARG A 162 6.32 0.96 -5.95
C ARG A 162 5.16 0.43 -5.12
N SER A 163 5.46 -0.47 -4.19
CA SER A 163 4.44 -1.12 -3.38
C SER A 163 4.99 -1.56 -2.04
N VAL A 164 4.10 -1.57 -1.04
CA VAL A 164 4.37 -2.03 0.31
C VAL A 164 3.58 -3.32 0.56
N HIS A 165 4.28 -4.37 0.97
CA HIS A 165 3.69 -5.66 1.27
C HIS A 165 3.87 -5.96 2.75
N VAL A 166 2.77 -6.02 3.49
CA VAL A 166 2.75 -6.20 4.94
C VAL A 166 2.16 -7.57 5.26
N VAL A 167 2.89 -8.38 6.00
CA VAL A 167 2.35 -9.59 6.61
C VAL A 167 2.06 -9.29 8.08
N VAL A 168 0.79 -9.36 8.48
CA VAL A 168 0.39 -9.32 9.90
C VAL A 168 -0.10 -10.70 10.29
N ARG A 169 0.65 -11.38 11.16
CA ARG A 169 0.46 -12.79 11.51
C ARG A 169 0.57 -13.75 10.31
N LYS A 170 -0.54 -14.03 9.63
CA LYS A 170 -0.63 -14.88 8.43
C LYS A 170 -1.33 -14.15 7.26
N THR A 171 -1.92 -12.99 7.53
CA THR A 171 -2.67 -12.21 6.54
C THR A 171 -1.70 -11.36 5.76
N LYS A 172 -1.77 -11.44 4.43
CA LYS A 172 -0.99 -10.61 3.52
C LYS A 172 -1.81 -9.37 3.18
N ILE A 173 -1.21 -8.19 3.33
CA ILE A 173 -1.81 -6.91 2.97
C ILE A 173 -0.88 -6.22 1.97
N ASP A 174 -1.41 -5.86 0.81
CA ASP A 174 -0.69 -5.10 -0.19
C ASP A 174 -1.23 -3.67 -0.22
N LEU A 175 -0.34 -2.69 0.00
CA LEU A 175 -0.60 -1.27 -0.19
C LEU A 175 0.08 -0.84 -1.49
N LEU A 176 -0.74 -0.55 -2.50
CA LEU A 176 -0.29 -0.33 -3.87
C LEU A 176 -0.43 1.14 -4.26
N LYS A 177 0.09 1.49 -5.45
CA LYS A 177 -0.10 2.80 -6.06
C LYS A 177 -1.58 3.19 -6.14
N ASN A 178 -1.82 4.50 -6.13
CA ASN A 178 -3.17 5.10 -6.17
C ASN A 178 -4.05 4.65 -5.00
N ASN A 179 -3.43 4.36 -3.85
CA ASN A 179 -4.09 3.95 -2.60
C ASN A 179 -4.92 2.66 -2.70
N VAL A 180 -4.63 1.80 -3.70
CA VAL A 180 -5.31 0.50 -3.82
C VAL A 180 -4.80 -0.44 -2.73
N VAL A 181 -5.73 -1.05 -1.98
CA VAL A 181 -5.40 -2.00 -0.92
C VAL A 181 -5.94 -3.38 -1.26
N LYS A 182 -5.10 -4.41 -1.06
CA LYS A 182 -5.52 -5.81 -1.14
C LYS A 182 -5.25 -6.54 0.18
N VAL A 183 -6.13 -7.45 0.55
CA VAL A 183 -5.98 -8.36 1.69
C VAL A 183 -6.13 -9.80 1.19
N ASP A 184 -5.09 -10.61 1.40
CA ASP A 184 -4.98 -11.98 0.88
C ASP A 184 -5.29 -12.05 -0.63
N GLY A 185 -4.81 -11.05 -1.38
CA GLY A 185 -5.00 -10.93 -2.83
C GLY A 185 -6.30 -10.25 -3.25
N ILE A 186 -7.30 -10.10 -2.37
CA ILE A 186 -8.60 -9.50 -2.66
C ILE A 186 -8.56 -7.99 -2.46
N LYS A 187 -9.07 -7.22 -3.43
CA LYS A 187 -9.23 -5.76 -3.31
C LYS A 187 -10.24 -5.45 -2.22
N ILE A 188 -9.85 -4.58 -1.29
CA ILE A 188 -10.72 -4.10 -0.21
C ILE A 188 -11.01 -2.61 -0.37
N TYR A 189 -12.14 -2.16 0.19
CA TYR A 189 -12.50 -0.75 0.27
C TYR A 189 -12.38 -0.27 1.72
N LEU A 190 -12.00 1.00 1.89
CA LEU A 190 -11.71 1.58 3.19
C LEU A 190 -12.95 2.27 3.81
N PRO A 191 -13.10 2.26 5.14
CA PRO A 191 -12.24 1.62 6.12
C PRO A 191 -12.43 0.10 6.19
N TYR A 192 -11.35 -0.63 6.47
CA TYR A 192 -11.37 -2.09 6.64
C TYR A 192 -10.85 -2.46 8.04
N LYS A 193 -11.56 -3.31 8.77
CA LYS A 193 -11.21 -3.65 10.15
C LYS A 193 -11.37 -5.13 10.42
N THR A 194 -10.33 -5.70 11.03
CA THR A 194 -10.33 -7.07 11.56
C THR A 194 -10.11 -7.04 13.07
N ARG A 195 -10.10 -8.22 13.70
CA ARG A 195 -9.69 -8.37 15.11
C ARG A 195 -8.21 -8.06 15.36
N TYR A 196 -7.38 -7.99 14.32
CA TYR A 196 -5.92 -7.85 14.45
C TYR A 196 -5.37 -6.52 13.97
N PHE A 197 -6.01 -5.90 12.99
CA PHE A 197 -5.59 -4.65 12.39
C PHE A 197 -6.78 -3.87 11.81
N SER A 198 -6.57 -2.59 11.55
CA SER A 198 -7.49 -1.73 10.82
C SER A 198 -6.73 -0.94 9.77
N ILE A 199 -7.34 -0.73 8.61
CA ILE A 199 -6.82 0.03 7.49
C ILE A 199 -7.80 1.17 7.22
N ILE A 200 -7.30 2.40 7.15
CA ILE A 200 -8.12 3.60 6.94
C ILE A 200 -7.37 4.58 6.04
N TYR A 201 -8.08 5.21 5.12
CA TYR A 201 -7.55 6.35 4.37
C TYR A 201 -7.76 7.64 5.18
N SER A 202 -6.72 8.44 5.33
CA SER A 202 -6.75 9.64 6.17
C SER A 202 -5.66 10.63 5.78
N GLY A 203 -6.06 11.87 5.48
CA GLY A 203 -5.15 12.89 4.98
C GLY A 203 -4.67 12.51 3.58
N ARG A 204 -3.36 12.30 3.44
CA ARG A 204 -2.72 11.80 2.22
C ARG A 204 -2.38 10.30 2.26
N TYR A 205 -2.69 9.60 3.35
CA TYR A 205 -2.15 8.26 3.61
C TYR A 205 -3.23 7.17 3.72
N VAL A 206 -2.91 5.99 3.20
CA VAL A 206 -3.44 4.73 3.71
C VAL A 206 -2.70 4.36 4.99
N ARG A 207 -3.44 4.20 6.09
CA ARG A 207 -2.90 3.92 7.43
C ARG A 207 -3.31 2.54 7.90
N LEU A 208 -2.34 1.64 8.04
CA LEU A 208 -2.51 0.32 8.63
C LEU A 208 -2.07 0.34 10.09
N LYS A 209 -3.01 0.09 11.00
CA LYS A 209 -2.75 0.01 12.44
C LYS A 209 -3.01 -1.39 12.95
N THR A 210 -2.02 -1.99 13.60
CA THR A 210 -2.19 -3.28 14.30
C THR A 210 -2.67 -3.10 15.74
N THR A 211 -3.22 -4.16 16.33
CA THR A 211 -3.55 -4.22 17.75
C THR A 211 -2.34 -4.00 18.67
N CYS A 212 -1.15 -4.40 18.21
CA CYS A 212 0.14 -4.17 18.88
C CYS A 212 0.72 -2.77 18.66
N LYS A 213 -0.09 -1.83 18.15
CA LYS A 213 0.24 -0.41 17.97
C LYS A 213 1.36 -0.12 16.96
N VAL A 214 1.71 -1.10 16.13
CA VAL A 214 2.49 -0.86 14.91
C VAL A 214 1.61 -0.08 13.93
N LEU A 215 2.11 1.05 13.45
CA LEU A 215 1.46 1.90 12.47
C LEU A 215 2.32 1.94 11.20
N ILE A 216 1.76 1.52 10.08
CA ILE A 216 2.34 1.70 8.75
C ILE A 216 1.51 2.74 8.00
N THR A 217 2.16 3.73 7.40
CA THR A 217 1.53 4.70 6.51
C THR A 217 2.13 4.58 5.12
N TRP A 218 1.28 4.70 4.11
CA TRP A 218 1.64 4.68 2.69
C TRP A 218 0.93 5.82 2.01
N ASP A 219 1.65 6.64 1.24
CA ASP A 219 1.10 7.83 0.56
C ASP A 219 0.40 7.50 -0.77
N GLY A 220 0.44 6.24 -1.20
CA GLY A 220 -0.12 5.84 -2.49
C GLY A 220 0.85 5.99 -3.66
N ASN A 221 2.10 6.38 -3.43
CA ASN A 221 3.04 6.71 -4.50
C ASN A 221 4.48 6.23 -4.24
N SER A 222 5.19 6.79 -3.25
CA SER A 222 6.64 6.55 -3.07
C SER A 222 7.09 6.54 -1.60
N ALA A 223 6.26 6.98 -0.66
CA ALA A 223 6.64 7.14 0.75
C ALA A 223 5.91 6.16 1.68
N VAL A 224 6.71 5.41 2.45
CA VAL A 224 6.24 4.53 3.52
C VAL A 224 6.91 4.88 4.84
N THR A 225 6.12 4.95 5.90
CA THR A 225 6.63 5.13 7.27
C THR A 225 6.14 3.99 8.17
N ILE A 226 7.04 3.47 9.01
CA ILE A 226 6.75 2.45 10.02
C ILE A 226 7.02 3.05 11.38
N SER A 227 6.01 3.09 12.25
CA SER A 227 6.14 3.47 13.65
C SER A 227 5.86 2.27 14.56
N VAL A 228 6.82 1.94 15.42
CA VAL A 228 6.77 0.81 16.36
C VAL A 228 6.96 1.31 17.79
N PRO A 229 6.21 0.79 18.77
CA PRO A 229 6.50 1.04 20.19
C PRO A 229 7.90 0.55 20.59
N SER A 230 8.54 1.19 21.57
CA SER A 230 9.90 0.84 22.03
C SER A 230 10.07 -0.59 22.55
N HIS A 231 9.01 -1.31 22.95
CA HIS A 231 9.14 -2.71 23.39
C HIS A 231 9.49 -3.69 22.25
N PHE A 232 9.43 -3.25 20.99
CA PHE A 232 9.95 -4.02 19.85
C PHE A 232 11.47 -3.89 19.69
N SER A 233 12.11 -2.96 20.42
CA SER A 233 13.54 -2.67 20.38
C SER A 233 14.39 -3.95 20.45
N ARG A 234 15.51 -3.95 19.69
CA ARG A 234 16.50 -5.04 19.59
C ARG A 234 16.00 -6.34 18.96
N ASN A 235 14.71 -6.45 18.67
CA ASN A 235 14.08 -7.63 18.08
C ASN A 235 13.56 -7.33 16.66
N LEU A 236 14.02 -6.23 16.07
CA LEU A 236 13.71 -5.80 14.72
C LEU A 236 14.95 -5.98 13.83
N ILE A 237 14.71 -6.41 12.60
CA ILE A 237 15.70 -6.49 11.53
C ILE A 237 15.13 -5.86 10.25
N GLY A 238 15.99 -5.54 9.29
CA GLY A 238 15.61 -4.95 8.01
C GLY A 238 16.41 -3.68 7.73
N LEU A 239 16.12 -3.04 6.59
CA LEU A 239 16.72 -1.76 6.21
C LEU A 239 16.44 -0.63 7.23
N CYS A 240 15.40 -0.79 8.05
CA CYS A 240 15.08 0.13 9.14
C CYS A 240 15.95 -0.01 10.39
N GLY A 241 16.82 -1.02 10.48
CA GLY A 241 17.60 -1.25 11.69
C GLY A 241 16.80 -1.87 12.83
N ASN A 242 17.25 -1.67 14.08
CA ASN A 242 16.77 -2.44 15.23
C ASN A 242 16.09 -1.64 16.37
N CYS A 243 16.01 -0.30 16.28
CA CYS A 243 15.34 0.57 17.26
C CYS A 243 15.95 0.45 18.67
N ASN A 244 17.27 0.31 18.80
CA ASN A 244 17.94 0.17 20.10
C ASN A 244 18.32 1.51 20.76
N GLY A 245 18.07 2.64 20.08
CA GLY A 245 18.42 3.98 20.52
C GLY A 245 19.85 4.41 20.17
N ILE A 246 20.59 3.59 19.42
CA ILE A 246 22.00 3.79 19.07
C ILE A 246 22.12 3.76 17.54
N LYS A 247 22.91 4.68 16.99
CA LYS A 247 23.20 4.75 15.55
C LYS A 247 24.20 3.68 15.11
N ASP A 248 23.85 2.39 15.28
CA ASP A 248 24.65 1.22 14.88
C ASP A 248 23.95 0.33 13.84
N ASP A 249 22.99 0.89 13.10
CA ASP A 249 22.15 0.23 12.11
C ASP A 249 22.86 -0.06 10.77
N PHE A 250 24.11 0.38 10.58
CA PHE A 250 24.91 0.01 9.40
C PHE A 250 25.43 -1.42 9.49
N ARG A 251 24.48 -2.36 9.55
CA ARG A 251 24.70 -3.79 9.69
C ARG A 251 23.96 -4.57 8.61
N THR A 252 24.60 -5.61 8.10
CA THR A 252 23.94 -6.58 7.21
C THR A 252 22.92 -7.43 7.99
N LYS A 253 22.09 -8.19 7.27
CA LYS A 253 21.13 -9.13 7.86
C LYS A 253 21.74 -10.12 8.87
N ASP A 254 23.00 -10.51 8.67
CA ASP A 254 23.73 -11.42 9.55
C ASP A 254 24.46 -10.70 10.71
N GLY A 255 24.30 -9.38 10.81
CA GLY A 255 24.79 -8.56 11.94
C GLY A 255 26.17 -7.95 11.74
N LEU A 256 26.82 -8.14 10.59
CA LEU A 256 28.15 -7.58 10.28
C LEU A 256 28.09 -6.05 10.21
N ASP A 257 28.88 -5.34 11.03
CA ASP A 257 29.03 -3.87 10.94
C ASP A 257 29.87 -3.51 9.71
N VAL A 258 29.28 -2.72 8.81
CA VAL A 258 29.89 -2.29 7.54
C VAL A 258 30.10 -0.78 7.49
N ARG A 259 30.01 -0.06 8.60
CA ARG A 259 30.09 1.42 8.65
C ARG A 259 31.34 2.01 7.99
N THR A 260 32.46 1.30 8.08
CA THR A 260 33.76 1.71 7.52
C THR A 260 33.97 1.29 6.07
N LYS A 261 33.05 0.50 5.49
CA LYS A 261 33.15 0.02 4.11
C LYS A 261 32.67 1.10 3.12
N PRO A 262 33.34 1.26 1.97
CA PRO A 262 32.94 2.24 0.96
C PRO A 262 31.58 1.92 0.31
N ASP A 263 31.26 0.64 0.16
CA ASP A 263 30.05 0.09 -0.45
C ASP A 263 28.98 -0.32 0.59
N LYS A 264 29.06 0.22 1.81
CA LYS A 264 28.22 -0.18 2.96
C LYS A 264 26.72 -0.25 2.68
N PHE A 265 26.16 0.70 1.93
CA PHE A 265 24.72 0.71 1.66
C PHE A 265 24.30 -0.43 0.73
N THR A 266 25.13 -0.76 -0.27
CA THR A 266 24.94 -1.93 -1.14
C THR A 266 25.02 -3.22 -0.34
N LEU A 267 26.03 -3.36 0.53
CA LEU A 267 26.18 -4.53 1.40
C LEU A 267 24.96 -4.74 2.32
N ILE A 268 24.43 -3.65 2.90
CA ILE A 268 23.22 -3.71 3.72
C ILE A 268 22.01 -4.08 2.85
N GLY A 269 21.77 -3.35 1.76
CA GLY A 269 20.64 -3.52 0.86
C GLY A 269 20.50 -4.94 0.31
N GLU A 270 21.58 -5.47 -0.26
CA GLU A 270 21.65 -6.83 -0.83
C GLU A 270 21.41 -7.91 0.22
N SER A 271 21.86 -7.70 1.46
CA SER A 271 21.65 -8.67 2.55
C SER A 271 20.16 -8.84 2.92
N TYR A 272 19.32 -7.85 2.61
CA TYR A 272 17.87 -7.86 2.88
C TYR A 272 17.01 -8.12 1.63
N LEU A 273 17.63 -8.50 0.51
CA LEU A 273 16.95 -8.89 -0.72
C LEU A 273 16.03 -10.09 -0.52
N ILE A 274 14.81 -9.98 -1.05
CA ILE A 274 13.83 -11.07 -1.14
C ILE A 274 13.79 -11.54 -2.59
N ARG A 275 14.34 -12.73 -2.84
CA ARG A 275 14.34 -13.32 -4.19
C ARG A 275 12.95 -13.82 -4.56
N GLU A 276 12.38 -13.26 -5.63
CA GLU A 276 11.14 -13.73 -6.26
C GLU A 276 11.48 -14.35 -7.63
N GLY A 277 11.46 -15.67 -7.75
CA GLY A 277 11.70 -16.37 -9.03
C GLY A 277 13.12 -16.26 -9.60
N THR A 278 13.26 -16.40 -10.93
CA THR A 278 14.53 -16.36 -11.69
C THR A 278 15.00 -14.94 -12.03
N SER A 279 14.62 -13.93 -11.24
CA SER A 279 14.91 -12.53 -11.54
C SER A 279 16.40 -12.28 -11.78
N LYS A 280 16.67 -11.65 -12.94
CA LYS A 280 17.93 -11.02 -13.37
C LYS A 280 18.59 -10.25 -12.23
N LYS A 281 19.93 -10.19 -12.27
CA LYS A 281 20.78 -9.37 -11.38
C LYS A 281 20.06 -8.08 -10.97
N CYS A 282 19.77 -7.91 -9.68
CA CYS A 282 19.36 -6.65 -9.11
C CYS A 282 20.57 -5.71 -9.26
N GLY A 283 20.55 -4.83 -10.26
CA GLY A 283 21.66 -3.93 -10.54
C GLY A 283 21.72 -2.87 -9.45
N VAL A 284 22.87 -2.76 -8.78
CA VAL A 284 23.18 -1.60 -7.94
C VAL A 284 24.21 -0.78 -8.71
N THR A 285 23.75 0.22 -9.44
CA THR A 285 24.62 1.24 -10.01
C THR A 285 24.72 2.37 -9.00
N THR A 286 25.92 2.65 -8.50
CA THR A 286 26.21 3.94 -7.85
C THR A 286 26.59 4.91 -8.97
N PRO A 287 25.67 5.78 -9.42
CA PRO A 287 25.99 6.73 -10.47
C PRO A 287 26.96 7.79 -9.93
N PRO A 288 27.79 8.41 -10.77
CA PRO A 288 28.49 9.64 -10.38
C PRO A 288 27.48 10.72 -9.92
N ASP A 289 27.91 11.67 -9.08
CA ASP A 289 27.06 12.80 -8.65
C ASP A 289 26.48 13.50 -9.89
N PRO A 290 25.16 13.49 -10.10
CA PRO A 290 24.53 14.05 -11.30
C PRO A 290 24.53 15.59 -11.28
N CYS A 291 24.94 16.22 -10.18
CA CYS A 291 24.69 17.63 -9.93
C CYS A 291 25.89 18.53 -10.23
N THR A 292 25.97 19.03 -11.46
CA THR A 292 26.90 20.11 -11.83
C THR A 292 26.62 21.39 -11.04
N SER A 293 27.61 22.29 -10.91
CA SER A 293 27.44 23.57 -10.22
C SER A 293 26.27 24.40 -10.77
N ALA A 294 26.04 24.36 -12.08
CA ALA A 294 24.92 25.05 -12.72
C ALA A 294 23.56 24.46 -12.34
N LEU A 295 23.42 23.12 -12.31
CA LEU A 295 22.20 22.44 -11.88
C LEU A 295 21.94 22.65 -10.38
N ARG A 296 23.00 22.57 -9.57
CA ARG A 296 22.92 22.84 -8.12
C ARG A 296 22.39 24.24 -7.83
N ASN A 297 22.83 25.24 -8.58
CA ASN A 297 22.30 26.61 -8.46
C ASN A 297 20.81 26.71 -8.80
N LYS A 298 20.31 25.91 -9.75
CA LYS A 298 18.86 25.83 -10.05
C LYS A 298 18.10 25.14 -8.91
N ALA A 299 18.60 24.01 -8.43
CA ALA A 299 18.01 23.26 -7.32
C ALA A 299 17.94 24.09 -6.03
N ASN A 300 18.92 24.96 -5.79
CA ASN A 300 19.01 25.82 -4.60
C ASN A 300 18.02 27.00 -4.58
N ARG A 301 17.24 27.22 -5.65
CA ARG A 301 16.23 28.28 -5.67
C ARG A 301 15.07 27.95 -4.73
N ASN A 302 14.43 28.99 -4.18
CA ASN A 302 13.23 28.86 -3.35
C ASN A 302 12.00 28.32 -4.09
N SER A 303 11.99 28.31 -5.42
CA SER A 303 10.96 27.61 -6.20
C SER A 303 11.23 26.10 -6.32
N ALA A 304 12.36 25.62 -5.80
CA ALA A 304 12.82 24.23 -5.85
C ALA A 304 13.27 23.78 -4.43
N CYS A 305 14.36 23.02 -4.31
CA CYS A 305 14.85 22.48 -3.03
C CYS A 305 15.32 23.56 -2.04
N GLY A 306 15.57 24.80 -2.47
CA GLY A 306 16.00 25.90 -1.60
C GLY A 306 15.04 26.20 -0.44
N GLN A 307 13.75 25.88 -0.58
CA GLN A 307 12.78 25.98 0.53
C GLN A 307 13.06 25.01 1.67
N LEU A 308 13.75 23.90 1.40
CA LEU A 308 14.10 22.89 2.40
C LEU A 308 15.47 23.17 3.04
N ASN A 309 16.23 24.13 2.51
CA ASN A 309 17.57 24.45 3.00
C ASN A 309 17.49 25.00 4.45
N PRO A 310 18.13 24.34 5.44
CA PRO A 310 18.09 24.80 6.82
C PRO A 310 18.79 26.14 7.04
N ALA A 311 19.68 26.56 6.14
CA ALA A 311 20.34 27.86 6.16
C ALA A 311 19.48 29.00 5.58
N ASN A 312 18.32 28.69 4.98
CA ASN A 312 17.43 29.67 4.39
C ASN A 312 16.49 30.25 5.46
N PRO A 313 16.63 31.53 5.87
CA PRO A 313 15.81 32.11 6.92
C PRO A 313 14.33 32.27 6.52
N SER A 314 14.05 32.28 5.22
CA SER A 314 12.69 32.35 4.65
C SER A 314 12.06 30.96 4.43
N SER A 315 12.74 29.88 4.82
CA SER A 315 12.21 28.53 4.72
C SER A 315 10.97 28.35 5.58
N SER A 316 9.94 27.72 5.01
CA SER A 316 8.76 27.27 5.76
C SER A 316 9.07 26.16 6.77
N PHE A 317 10.27 25.57 6.70
CA PHE A 317 10.74 24.47 7.53
C PHE A 317 11.78 24.92 8.59
N LYS A 318 12.00 26.22 8.78
CA LYS A 318 12.98 26.75 9.74
C LYS A 318 12.75 26.23 11.16
N ASP A 319 11.49 26.16 11.62
CA ASP A 319 11.15 25.72 12.98
C ASP A 319 11.46 24.23 13.17
N CYS A 320 11.35 23.43 12.11
CA CYS A 320 11.74 22.03 12.12
C CYS A 320 13.27 21.87 12.15
N SER A 321 13.99 22.73 11.44
CA SER A 321 15.45 22.77 11.42
C SER A 321 16.04 23.08 12.79
N GLN A 322 15.33 23.82 13.65
CA GLN A 322 15.73 24.08 15.03
C GLN A 322 15.66 22.83 15.92
N VAL A 323 14.84 21.83 15.57
CA VAL A 323 14.69 20.59 16.34
C VAL A 323 15.67 19.52 15.89
N ASP A 324 15.87 19.35 14.58
CA ASP A 324 16.81 18.37 14.02
C ASP A 324 17.42 18.90 12.72
N THR A 325 18.44 19.76 12.84
CA THR A 325 19.12 20.38 11.69
C THR A 325 19.74 19.34 10.76
N ALA A 326 20.30 18.27 11.32
CA ALA A 326 20.93 17.20 10.53
C ALA A 326 19.90 16.50 9.64
N LEU A 327 18.73 16.19 10.18
CA LEU A 327 17.62 15.63 9.41
C LEU A 327 17.21 16.54 8.24
N VAL A 328 17.04 17.83 8.50
CA VAL A 328 16.61 18.77 7.45
C VAL A 328 17.69 18.90 6.38
N GLN A 329 18.96 18.98 6.78
CA GLN A 329 20.09 19.01 5.87
C GLN A 329 20.15 17.76 4.98
N ASP A 330 19.92 16.56 5.54
CA ASP A 330 19.93 15.31 4.78
C ASP A 330 18.83 15.27 3.71
N ILE A 331 17.62 15.75 4.05
CA ILE A 331 16.50 15.80 3.09
C ILE A 331 16.73 16.86 2.02
N TYR A 332 17.27 18.03 2.41
CA TYR A 332 17.64 19.06 1.45
C TYR A 332 18.71 18.56 0.46
N ASN A 333 19.77 17.90 0.95
CA ASN A 333 20.82 17.32 0.12
C ASN A 333 20.26 16.25 -0.83
N THR A 334 19.35 15.41 -0.33
CA THR A 334 18.61 14.41 -1.11
C THR A 334 17.80 15.08 -2.23
N CYS A 335 16.97 16.07 -1.89
CA CYS A 335 16.19 16.81 -2.88
C CYS A 335 17.07 17.39 -4.01
N VAL A 336 18.22 17.99 -3.65
CA VAL A 336 19.15 18.57 -4.62
C VAL A 336 19.74 17.50 -5.54
N TYR A 337 20.12 16.35 -4.97
CA TYR A 337 20.60 15.20 -5.75
C TYR A 337 19.55 14.73 -6.75
N ASP A 338 18.33 14.46 -6.28
CA ASP A 338 17.24 13.92 -7.10
C ASP A 338 16.80 14.91 -8.18
N TYR A 339 16.72 16.20 -7.84
CA TYR A 339 16.45 17.28 -8.79
C TYR A 339 17.49 17.28 -9.92
N CYS A 340 18.76 17.09 -9.57
CA CYS A 340 19.85 17.00 -10.53
C CYS A 340 19.81 15.70 -11.35
N ALA A 341 19.49 14.56 -10.74
CA ALA A 341 19.33 13.27 -11.42
C ALA A 341 18.20 13.27 -12.47
N TYR A 342 17.25 14.19 -12.31
CA TYR A 342 16.08 14.34 -13.17
C TYR A 342 16.06 15.65 -13.95
N SER A 343 17.19 16.34 -14.09
CA SER A 343 17.26 17.64 -14.79
C SER A 343 16.76 17.59 -16.23
N ASP A 344 16.86 16.42 -16.87
CA ASP A 344 16.45 16.20 -18.26
C ASP A 344 14.95 15.84 -18.38
N HIS A 345 14.23 15.76 -17.27
CA HIS A 345 12.78 15.48 -17.19
C HIS A 345 12.05 16.62 -16.45
N PRO A 346 11.93 17.81 -17.08
CA PRO A 346 11.40 19.01 -16.43
C PRO A 346 9.95 18.86 -15.95
N ASP A 347 9.18 17.94 -16.53
CA ASP A 347 7.80 17.63 -16.18
C ASP A 347 7.64 17.02 -14.77
N ILE A 348 8.66 16.35 -14.25
CA ILE A 348 8.61 15.69 -12.93
C ILE A 348 9.48 16.37 -11.87
N LEU A 349 10.25 17.42 -12.21
CA LEU A 349 11.09 18.14 -11.24
C LEU A 349 10.28 18.70 -10.07
N ASN A 350 9.09 19.25 -10.34
CA ASN A 350 8.21 19.73 -9.28
C ASN A 350 7.73 18.58 -8.38
N THR A 351 7.44 17.41 -8.95
CA THR A 351 7.06 16.22 -8.18
C THR A 351 8.16 15.80 -7.21
N ILE A 352 9.43 15.79 -7.65
CA ILE A 352 10.58 15.45 -6.79
C ILE A 352 10.71 16.42 -5.61
N VAL A 353 10.66 17.72 -5.90
CA VAL A 353 10.74 18.76 -4.86
C VAL A 353 9.59 18.60 -3.86
N CYS A 354 8.37 18.35 -4.34
CA CYS A 354 7.22 18.18 -3.47
C CYS A 354 7.27 16.89 -2.65
N GLU A 355 7.73 15.77 -3.23
CA GLU A 355 7.91 14.51 -2.49
C GLU A 355 8.93 14.68 -1.34
N ALA A 356 10.04 15.38 -1.59
CA ALA A 356 11.02 15.69 -0.55
C ALA A 356 10.46 16.61 0.55
N ALA A 357 9.73 17.67 0.16
CA ALA A 357 9.09 18.59 1.08
C ALA A 357 8.01 17.91 1.95
N GLU A 358 7.25 16.99 1.35
CA GLU A 358 6.24 16.17 2.02
C GLU A 358 6.86 15.20 3.02
N GLY A 359 7.95 14.52 2.62
CA GLY A 359 8.71 13.67 3.52
C GLY A 359 9.32 14.45 4.69
N LEU A 360 9.75 15.69 4.46
CA LEU A 360 10.22 16.58 5.52
C LEU A 360 9.08 16.98 6.46
N GLU A 361 7.94 17.43 5.92
CA GLU A 361 6.76 17.80 6.73
C GLU A 361 6.34 16.66 7.64
N GLU A 362 6.25 15.43 7.12
CA GLU A 362 5.83 14.28 7.91
C GLU A 362 6.79 14.03 9.08
N ARG A 363 8.09 14.22 8.86
CA ARG A 363 9.11 14.06 9.91
C ARG A 363 9.09 15.19 10.92
N CYS A 364 8.88 16.43 10.49
CA CYS A 364 8.66 17.57 11.39
C CYS A 364 7.44 17.34 12.29
N GLU A 365 6.32 16.92 11.71
CA GLU A 365 5.11 16.61 12.42
C GLU A 365 5.33 15.47 13.43
N ASN A 366 6.12 14.45 13.08
CA ASN A 366 6.50 13.35 13.98
C ASN A 366 7.36 13.79 15.18
N MET A 367 8.13 14.88 15.03
CA MET A 367 8.86 15.54 16.13
C MET A 367 7.98 16.51 16.93
N GLY A 368 6.71 16.69 16.56
CA GLY A 368 5.77 17.57 17.23
C GLY A 368 5.83 19.03 16.75
N VAL A 369 6.55 19.31 15.67
CA VAL A 369 6.59 20.64 15.03
C VAL A 369 5.55 20.65 13.92
N SER A 370 4.56 21.52 14.02
CA SER A 370 3.56 21.66 12.96
C SER A 370 3.88 22.84 12.07
N ILE A 371 3.86 22.61 10.77
CA ILE A 371 4.29 23.57 9.76
C ILE A 371 3.22 23.75 8.68
N SER A 372 3.11 24.96 8.17
CA SER A 372 2.31 25.25 6.98
C SER A 372 3.25 25.69 5.87
N TRP A 373 3.52 24.80 4.92
CA TRP A 373 4.61 24.96 3.95
C TRP A 373 4.14 25.09 2.50
N ARG A 374 2.92 24.64 2.19
CA ARG A 374 2.36 24.74 0.85
C ARG A 374 1.88 26.14 0.54
N THR A 375 2.11 26.57 -0.70
CA THR A 375 1.58 27.82 -1.24
C THR A 375 0.99 27.59 -2.63
N LYS A 376 0.36 28.61 -3.22
CA LYS A 376 -0.11 28.50 -4.62
C LYS A 376 1.05 28.28 -5.61
N GLN A 377 2.25 28.72 -5.25
CA GLN A 377 3.45 28.68 -6.09
C GLN A 377 4.40 27.53 -5.73
N PHE A 378 4.29 26.97 -4.52
CA PHE A 378 5.17 25.91 -4.03
C PHE A 378 4.32 24.72 -3.56
N CYS A 379 4.35 23.65 -4.36
CA CYS A 379 3.67 22.39 -4.10
C CYS A 379 2.18 22.52 -3.72
N PRO A 380 1.35 23.17 -4.55
CA PRO A 380 -0.08 23.27 -4.30
C PRO A 380 -0.71 21.87 -4.19
N PHE A 381 -1.58 21.67 -3.21
CA PHE A 381 -2.27 20.40 -3.00
C PHE A 381 -3.73 20.52 -3.43
N ILE A 382 -4.10 19.78 -4.48
CA ILE A 382 -5.45 19.83 -5.06
C ILE A 382 -6.26 18.67 -4.51
N CYS A 383 -7.42 19.01 -3.95
CA CYS A 383 -8.40 18.03 -3.48
C CYS A 383 -9.58 17.97 -4.45
N GLU A 384 -9.86 16.77 -4.97
CA GLU A 384 -10.92 16.57 -5.96
C GLU A 384 -12.30 16.35 -5.33
N GLY A 385 -13.36 16.71 -6.07
CA GLY A 385 -14.75 16.48 -5.70
C GLY A 385 -15.18 17.20 -4.41
N ASN A 386 -15.78 16.45 -3.48
CA ASN A 386 -16.32 16.99 -2.23
C ASN A 386 -15.29 17.05 -1.10
N MET A 387 -14.02 17.22 -1.45
CA MET A 387 -12.91 17.35 -0.52
C MET A 387 -12.37 18.77 -0.47
N GLU A 388 -11.72 19.10 0.64
CA GLU A 388 -10.96 20.34 0.83
C GLU A 388 -9.62 20.02 1.49
N TYR A 389 -8.61 20.82 1.16
CA TYR A 389 -7.29 20.70 1.77
C TYR A 389 -7.31 21.15 3.23
N SER A 390 -6.58 20.43 4.08
CA SER A 390 -6.30 20.84 5.46
C SER A 390 -4.92 20.38 5.87
N SER A 391 -4.18 21.25 6.56
CA SER A 391 -2.91 20.89 7.21
C SER A 391 -3.09 19.98 8.44
N ALA A 392 -4.32 19.77 8.92
CA ALA A 392 -4.60 19.05 10.15
C ALA A 392 -5.82 18.11 10.03
N VAL A 393 -5.83 17.25 9.01
CA VAL A 393 -6.85 16.22 8.81
C VAL A 393 -6.85 15.25 10.00
N SER A 394 -8.04 14.93 10.50
CA SER A 394 -8.21 13.91 11.56
C SER A 394 -7.61 12.59 11.11
N GLY A 395 -6.76 11.95 11.93
CA GLY A 395 -6.24 10.60 11.67
C GLY A 395 -7.30 9.49 11.60
N CYS A 396 -8.55 9.81 11.95
CA CYS A 396 -9.72 8.97 11.85
C CYS A 396 -10.86 9.83 11.25
N PRO A 397 -10.92 10.00 9.92
CA PRO A 397 -11.97 10.77 9.27
C PRO A 397 -13.36 10.13 9.47
N ALA A 398 -14.42 10.91 9.24
CA ALA A 398 -15.77 10.39 9.19
C ALA A 398 -15.94 9.55 7.92
N THR A 399 -16.51 8.36 8.06
CA THR A 399 -16.68 7.39 6.96
C THR A 399 -18.13 6.92 6.91
N CYS A 400 -18.53 6.29 5.81
CA CYS A 400 -19.82 5.60 5.71
C CYS A 400 -20.02 4.50 6.76
N VAL A 401 -18.94 3.97 7.35
CA VAL A 401 -19.01 2.92 8.38
C VAL A 401 -19.16 3.50 9.79
N ASP A 402 -18.51 4.64 10.05
CA ASP A 402 -18.52 5.38 11.32
C ASP A 402 -18.35 6.88 11.07
N ILE A 403 -19.46 7.61 11.14
CA ILE A 403 -19.51 9.08 10.97
C ILE A 403 -18.97 9.84 12.19
N HIS A 404 -18.78 9.17 13.33
CA HIS A 404 -18.36 9.78 14.59
C HIS A 404 -16.92 9.45 14.96
N ALA A 405 -16.20 8.68 14.13
CA ALA A 405 -14.80 8.35 14.29
C ALA A 405 -13.89 9.57 14.63
N PRO A 406 -14.07 10.77 14.04
CA PRO A 406 -13.25 11.94 14.40
C PRO A 406 -13.34 12.35 15.87
N LYS A 407 -14.50 12.13 16.52
CA LYS A 407 -14.74 12.54 17.91
C LYS A 407 -13.93 11.69 18.90
N THR A 408 -13.68 10.42 18.57
CA THR A 408 -13.02 9.46 19.46
C THR A 408 -11.61 9.09 19.00
N CYS A 409 -11.14 9.69 17.91
CA CYS A 409 -9.86 9.38 17.30
C CYS A 409 -8.70 9.51 18.30
N LYS A 410 -7.70 8.63 18.17
CA LYS A 410 -6.43 8.70 18.92
C LYS A 410 -5.23 8.67 17.99
N LEU A 411 -5.46 8.76 16.68
CA LEU A 411 -4.40 8.79 15.69
C LEU A 411 -3.92 10.22 15.49
N PRO A 412 -2.62 10.42 15.22
CA PRO A 412 -2.07 11.74 14.94
C PRO A 412 -2.76 12.31 13.71
N ARG A 413 -2.99 13.63 13.73
CA ARG A 413 -3.43 14.38 12.55
C ARG A 413 -2.31 14.42 11.53
N SER A 414 -2.67 14.62 10.26
CA SER A 414 -1.71 14.88 9.19
C SER A 414 -2.32 15.82 8.16
N GLU A 415 -1.47 16.41 7.35
CA GLU A 415 -1.87 17.10 6.13
C GLU A 415 -2.61 16.17 5.15
N GLY A 416 -3.49 16.76 4.34
CA GLY A 416 -4.06 16.15 3.14
C GLY A 416 -5.48 16.64 2.86
N CYS A 417 -6.27 15.82 2.18
CA CYS A 417 -7.68 16.12 1.91
C CYS A 417 -8.58 15.62 3.05
N GLN A 418 -9.60 16.43 3.38
CA GLN A 418 -10.71 16.04 4.23
C GLN A 418 -12.04 16.28 3.51
N CYS A 419 -13.08 15.51 3.88
CA CYS A 419 -14.42 15.77 3.35
C CYS A 419 -14.95 17.12 3.81
N LYS A 420 -15.57 17.85 2.88
CA LYS A 420 -16.37 19.04 3.20
C LYS A 420 -17.50 18.68 4.17
N LYS A 421 -17.99 19.66 4.92
CA LYS A 421 -19.12 19.49 5.85
C LYS A 421 -20.32 18.87 5.12
N GLY A 422 -20.90 17.81 5.70
CA GLY A 422 -22.04 17.08 5.12
C GLY A 422 -21.65 15.84 4.30
N PHE A 423 -20.34 15.65 4.04
CA PHE A 423 -19.82 14.51 3.28
C PHE A 423 -18.99 13.59 4.17
N VAL A 424 -18.93 12.31 3.79
CA VAL A 424 -18.18 11.26 4.49
C VAL A 424 -17.38 10.43 3.50
N LEU A 425 -16.29 9.81 3.97
CA LEU A 425 -15.47 8.94 3.12
C LEU A 425 -16.17 7.62 2.82
N SER A 426 -16.26 7.31 1.53
CA SER A 426 -16.52 6.01 0.94
C SER A 426 -15.26 5.60 0.20
N ASP A 427 -14.52 4.64 0.76
CA ASP A 427 -13.16 4.30 0.32
C ASP A 427 -12.23 5.52 0.40
N ILE A 428 -11.90 6.12 -0.75
CA ILE A 428 -11.08 7.33 -0.88
C ILE A 428 -11.87 8.53 -1.43
N LYS A 429 -13.19 8.43 -1.58
CA LYS A 429 -14.04 9.50 -2.15
C LYS A 429 -14.97 10.07 -1.10
N CYS A 430 -15.21 11.38 -1.13
CA CYS A 430 -16.20 12.02 -0.26
C CYS A 430 -17.57 12.06 -0.93
N ILE A 431 -18.54 11.39 -0.31
CA ILE A 431 -19.91 11.29 -0.81
C ILE A 431 -20.92 11.76 0.25
N PRO A 432 -22.13 12.16 -0.15
CA PRO A 432 -23.23 12.40 0.79
C PRO A 432 -23.52 11.15 1.64
N ILE A 433 -23.91 11.35 2.90
CA ILE A 433 -24.23 10.23 3.82
C ILE A 433 -25.32 9.32 3.25
N ALA A 434 -26.31 9.89 2.54
CA ALA A 434 -27.40 9.14 1.91
C ALA A 434 -26.98 8.25 0.73
N GLN A 435 -25.72 8.36 0.27
CA GLN A 435 -25.17 7.55 -0.83
C GLN A 435 -24.21 6.48 -0.32
N CYS A 436 -24.17 6.24 0.99
CA CYS A 436 -23.33 5.21 1.55
C CYS A 436 -23.74 3.82 1.08
N GLY A 437 -22.75 3.05 0.59
CA GLY A 437 -22.94 1.68 0.15
C GLY A 437 -23.09 0.65 1.28
N CYS A 438 -22.95 -0.61 0.89
CA CYS A 438 -23.34 -1.77 1.67
C CYS A 438 -22.34 -2.03 2.80
N LYS A 439 -22.88 -2.25 3.99
CA LYS A 439 -22.13 -2.68 5.16
C LYS A 439 -22.51 -4.12 5.51
N LEU A 440 -21.56 -5.03 5.36
CA LEU A 440 -21.77 -6.43 5.70
C LEU A 440 -21.68 -6.64 7.21
N SER A 441 -22.35 -7.69 7.71
CA SER A 441 -22.25 -8.13 9.11
C SER A 441 -20.82 -8.52 9.52
N SER A 442 -19.98 -8.93 8.55
CA SER A 442 -18.55 -9.15 8.72
C SER A 442 -17.76 -7.87 9.07
N GLY A 443 -18.37 -6.70 8.89
CA GLY A 443 -17.73 -5.39 9.09
C GLY A 443 -17.12 -4.79 7.82
N GLU A 444 -17.26 -5.46 6.68
CA GLU A 444 -16.76 -5.00 5.37
C GLU A 444 -17.69 -3.97 4.74
N TYR A 445 -17.11 -3.03 4.00
CA TYR A 445 -17.81 -1.95 3.31
C TYR A 445 -17.60 -2.07 1.81
N PHE A 446 -18.67 -1.85 1.04
CA PHE A 446 -18.63 -1.83 -0.42
C PHE A 446 -19.37 -0.59 -0.93
N PRO A 447 -18.74 0.27 -1.75
CA PRO A 447 -19.44 1.35 -2.43
C PRO A 447 -20.62 0.83 -3.27
N ILE A 448 -21.60 1.70 -3.53
CA ILE A 448 -22.71 1.40 -4.46
C ILE A 448 -22.14 0.95 -5.82
N ASP A 449 -22.87 0.05 -6.49
CA ASP A 449 -22.53 -0.57 -7.77
C ASP A 449 -21.30 -1.49 -7.75
N THR A 450 -20.68 -1.67 -6.60
CA THR A 450 -19.59 -2.65 -6.47
C THR A 450 -20.14 -4.07 -6.66
N GLU A 451 -19.55 -4.80 -7.61
CA GLU A 451 -19.80 -6.22 -7.80
C GLU A 451 -18.74 -7.06 -7.09
N ILE A 452 -19.20 -8.11 -6.41
CA ILE A 452 -18.35 -9.07 -5.73
C ILE A 452 -18.74 -10.48 -6.13
N THR A 453 -17.73 -11.30 -6.39
CA THR A 453 -17.87 -12.72 -6.66
C THR A 453 -17.58 -13.50 -5.38
N SER A 454 -18.42 -14.49 -5.05
CA SER A 454 -18.20 -15.37 -3.90
C SER A 454 -16.92 -16.21 -4.07
N ARG A 455 -16.38 -16.74 -2.96
CA ARG A 455 -15.10 -17.48 -2.97
C ARG A 455 -15.10 -18.75 -3.82
N ASP A 456 -16.28 -19.31 -4.03
CA ASP A 456 -16.54 -20.48 -4.86
C ASP A 456 -16.94 -20.11 -6.30
N CYS A 457 -16.95 -18.81 -6.63
CA CYS A 457 -17.46 -18.26 -7.89
C CYS A 457 -18.92 -18.62 -8.18
N GLY A 458 -19.67 -19.11 -7.18
CA GLY A 458 -21.06 -19.57 -7.31
C GLY A 458 -22.07 -18.44 -7.50
N THR A 459 -21.74 -17.26 -6.98
CA THR A 459 -22.63 -16.10 -6.96
C THR A 459 -21.87 -14.81 -7.24
N VAL A 460 -22.48 -13.94 -8.03
CA VAL A 460 -22.07 -12.55 -8.21
C VAL A 460 -23.13 -11.69 -7.56
N SER A 461 -22.72 -10.83 -6.63
CA SER A 461 -23.59 -9.91 -5.93
C SER A 461 -23.17 -8.46 -6.20
N ARG A 462 -24.14 -7.56 -6.26
CA ARG A 462 -23.92 -6.12 -6.43
C ARG A 462 -24.43 -5.37 -5.21
N CYS A 463 -23.69 -4.35 -4.80
CA CYS A 463 -24.17 -3.42 -3.79
C CYS A 463 -25.18 -2.44 -4.41
N VAL A 464 -26.42 -2.44 -3.91
CA VAL A 464 -27.51 -1.63 -4.47
C VAL A 464 -28.15 -0.79 -3.37
N ALA A 465 -28.48 0.46 -3.69
CA ALA A 465 -29.22 1.35 -2.81
C ALA A 465 -30.66 0.87 -2.66
N THR A 466 -31.20 0.94 -1.45
CA THR A 466 -32.59 0.62 -1.15
C THR A 466 -33.45 1.87 -1.26
N LYS A 467 -34.77 1.68 -1.44
CA LYS A 467 -35.75 2.79 -1.38
C LYS A 467 -35.81 3.46 -0.01
N SER A 468 -35.32 2.80 1.06
CA SER A 468 -35.26 3.35 2.42
C SER A 468 -34.06 4.29 2.66
N GLY A 469 -33.14 4.42 1.69
CA GLY A 469 -31.92 5.21 1.84
C GLY A 469 -30.73 4.44 2.43
N ASP A 470 -30.87 3.13 2.63
CA ASP A 470 -29.77 2.22 3.00
C ASP A 470 -29.19 1.53 1.75
N ALA A 471 -28.28 0.59 1.92
CA ALA A 471 -27.75 -0.23 0.83
C ALA A 471 -27.54 -1.67 1.27
N ASN A 472 -27.91 -2.62 0.40
CA ASN A 472 -27.76 -4.04 0.67
C ASN A 472 -27.13 -4.77 -0.52
N MET A 473 -26.40 -5.84 -0.19
CA MET A 473 -25.78 -6.70 -1.19
C MET A 473 -26.86 -7.60 -1.80
N GLN A 474 -27.03 -7.55 -3.13
CA GLN A 474 -28.05 -8.30 -3.86
C GLN A 474 -27.38 -9.26 -4.83
N VAL A 475 -27.81 -10.53 -4.83
CA VAL A 475 -27.32 -11.52 -5.80
C VAL A 475 -27.88 -11.16 -7.18
N ILE A 476 -27.01 -10.79 -8.11
CA ILE A 476 -27.40 -10.43 -9.48
C ILE A 476 -27.28 -11.60 -10.46
N ARG A 477 -26.38 -12.55 -10.17
CA ARG A 477 -26.17 -13.73 -11.01
C ARG A 477 -25.70 -14.92 -10.17
N ARG A 478 -26.17 -16.11 -10.53
CA ARG A 478 -25.57 -17.39 -10.12
C ARG A 478 -24.82 -17.96 -11.30
N GLN A 479 -23.62 -18.45 -11.06
CA GLN A 479 -22.78 -19.05 -12.10
C GLN A 479 -21.96 -20.19 -11.52
N LYS A 480 -21.40 -21.01 -12.38
CA LYS A 480 -20.42 -22.04 -12.02
C LYS A 480 -19.27 -21.93 -13.01
N CYS A 481 -18.04 -22.09 -12.54
CA CYS A 481 -16.91 -22.17 -13.44
C CYS A 481 -17.05 -23.37 -14.39
N ASN A 482 -16.48 -23.22 -15.58
CA ASN A 482 -16.36 -24.31 -16.53
C ASN A 482 -15.66 -25.52 -15.85
N ARG A 483 -15.92 -26.75 -16.33
CA ARG A 483 -15.27 -27.95 -15.80
C ARG A 483 -13.73 -27.92 -15.91
N ASN A 484 -13.19 -27.21 -16.90
CA ASN A 484 -11.75 -27.01 -17.11
C ASN A 484 -11.31 -25.62 -16.60
N ALA A 485 -11.97 -25.12 -15.56
CA ALA A 485 -11.66 -23.84 -14.92
C ALA A 485 -11.69 -23.97 -13.41
N GLN A 486 -10.91 -23.13 -12.74
CA GLN A 486 -10.86 -23.05 -11.30
C GLN A 486 -11.19 -21.63 -10.84
N CYS A 487 -11.94 -21.52 -9.74
CA CYS A 487 -12.18 -20.25 -9.09
C CYS A 487 -10.89 -19.77 -8.42
N LYS A 488 -10.31 -18.69 -8.93
CA LYS A 488 -9.04 -18.11 -8.47
C LYS A 488 -9.18 -16.61 -8.31
N ILE A 489 -8.23 -16.00 -7.61
CA ILE A 489 -8.19 -14.55 -7.49
C ILE A 489 -7.51 -13.97 -8.73
N LEU A 490 -8.24 -13.18 -9.51
CA LEU A 490 -7.73 -12.44 -10.66
C LEU A 490 -8.02 -10.95 -10.46
N ASN A 491 -7.02 -10.09 -10.64
CA ASN A 491 -7.16 -8.63 -10.50
C ASN A 491 -7.76 -8.12 -9.18
N GLY A 492 -7.71 -8.93 -8.11
CA GLY A 492 -8.25 -8.57 -6.81
C GLY A 492 -9.68 -9.03 -6.54
N VAL A 493 -10.29 -9.82 -7.42
CA VAL A 493 -11.61 -10.42 -7.25
C VAL A 493 -11.56 -11.92 -7.52
N TYR A 494 -12.52 -12.69 -7.01
CA TYR A 494 -12.68 -14.08 -7.42
C TYR A 494 -13.22 -14.12 -8.86
N ASP A 495 -12.60 -14.94 -9.69
CA ASP A 495 -13.01 -15.16 -11.06
C ASP A 495 -12.73 -16.60 -11.49
N CYS A 496 -13.48 -17.07 -12.47
CA CYS A 496 -13.24 -18.37 -13.07
C CYS A 496 -12.10 -18.26 -14.07
N VAL A 497 -11.00 -18.96 -13.82
CA VAL A 497 -9.82 -18.94 -14.69
C VAL A 497 -9.64 -20.33 -15.28
N CYS A 498 -9.55 -20.43 -16.61
CA CYS A 498 -9.27 -21.70 -17.28
C CYS A 498 -7.99 -22.33 -16.74
N GLU A 499 -8.00 -23.66 -16.63
CA GLU A 499 -6.83 -24.44 -16.23
C GLU A 499 -5.73 -24.33 -17.28
N GLU A 500 -4.51 -24.67 -16.87
CA GLU A 500 -3.35 -24.64 -17.76
C GLU A 500 -3.61 -25.52 -18.99
N GLY A 501 -3.24 -25.01 -20.18
CA GLY A 501 -3.57 -25.67 -21.44
C GLY A 501 -4.99 -25.39 -21.97
N PHE A 502 -5.80 -24.55 -21.31
CA PHE A 502 -7.11 -24.12 -21.81
C PHE A 502 -7.20 -22.59 -21.91
N LYS A 503 -7.94 -22.08 -22.90
CA LYS A 503 -8.22 -20.65 -23.09
C LYS A 503 -9.72 -20.40 -23.24
N GLY A 504 -10.15 -19.24 -22.77
CA GLY A 504 -11.54 -18.77 -22.89
C GLY A 504 -11.97 -17.90 -21.70
N ASP A 505 -13.28 -17.81 -21.48
CA ASP A 505 -13.90 -16.93 -20.49
C ASP A 505 -14.00 -17.52 -19.07
N GLY A 506 -13.55 -18.77 -18.88
CA GLY A 506 -13.58 -19.43 -17.56
C GLY A 506 -14.96 -19.93 -17.11
N ILE A 507 -16.04 -19.44 -17.73
CA ILE A 507 -17.42 -19.71 -17.31
C ILE A 507 -18.08 -20.68 -18.29
N LYS A 508 -18.17 -20.31 -19.57
CA LYS A 508 -18.76 -21.13 -20.63
C LYS A 508 -17.70 -21.82 -21.48
N GLN A 509 -16.55 -21.18 -21.67
CA GLN A 509 -15.52 -21.61 -22.60
C GLN A 509 -14.18 -21.73 -21.88
N CYS A 510 -13.70 -22.97 -21.79
CA CYS A 510 -12.30 -23.29 -21.58
C CYS A 510 -11.97 -24.41 -22.57
N LYS A 511 -11.53 -24.00 -23.75
CA LYS A 511 -11.15 -24.91 -24.83
C LYS A 511 -9.65 -25.07 -24.82
N ALA A 512 -9.17 -26.29 -25.05
CA ALA A 512 -7.76 -26.44 -25.37
C ALA A 512 -7.46 -25.58 -26.61
N PRO A 513 -6.30 -24.91 -26.71
CA PRO A 513 -5.84 -24.40 -27.99
C PRO A 513 -6.03 -25.51 -29.03
N GLU A 514 -6.73 -25.21 -30.12
CA GLU A 514 -6.72 -26.11 -31.27
C GLU A 514 -5.25 -26.34 -31.63
N ASP A 515 -4.89 -27.60 -31.72
CA ASP A 515 -3.52 -28.03 -31.93
C ASP A 515 -2.97 -27.38 -33.21
N PRO A 516 -1.84 -26.65 -33.17
CA PRO A 516 -1.13 -26.26 -34.39
C PRO A 516 -0.55 -27.46 -35.15
N GLU A 517 -0.69 -28.70 -34.65
CA GLU A 517 -0.18 -29.92 -35.26
C GLU A 517 -1.08 -30.58 -36.31
N ASP A 518 -2.32 -30.12 -36.54
CA ASP A 518 -3.14 -30.65 -37.65
C ASP A 518 -3.01 -29.79 -38.92
N VAL A 519 -1.76 -29.56 -39.33
CA VAL A 519 -1.51 -29.04 -40.69
C VAL A 519 -1.36 -30.25 -41.59
N ASP A 520 -2.42 -30.55 -42.33
CA ASP A 520 -2.42 -31.54 -43.42
C ASP A 520 -1.07 -31.48 -44.19
N GLU A 521 -0.21 -32.50 -44.03
CA GLU A 521 1.03 -32.68 -44.82
C GLU A 521 0.71 -33.19 -46.24
N CYS A 522 -0.47 -32.84 -46.74
CA CYS A 522 -1.01 -33.22 -48.02
C CYS A 522 -1.68 -32.01 -48.69
N ARG A 523 -1.75 -32.05 -50.01
CA ARG A 523 -2.45 -31.05 -50.82
C ARG A 523 -3.84 -31.57 -51.18
N LYS A 524 -4.81 -30.66 -51.21
CA LYS A 524 -6.23 -30.94 -51.55
C LYS A 524 -6.47 -30.74 -53.04
N SER A 525 -5.64 -29.93 -53.70
CA SER A 525 -5.71 -29.69 -55.14
C SER A 525 -4.46 -30.18 -55.89
N THR A 526 -4.62 -30.37 -57.20
CA THR A 526 -3.50 -30.73 -58.08
C THR A 526 -2.38 -29.68 -58.07
N LYS A 527 -2.72 -28.41 -57.83
CA LYS A 527 -1.76 -27.31 -57.72
C LYS A 527 -1.23 -27.07 -56.31
N GLY A 528 -1.97 -27.45 -55.27
CA GLY A 528 -1.55 -27.27 -53.88
C GLY A 528 -1.30 -25.83 -53.46
N THR A 529 -2.02 -24.85 -54.02
CA THR A 529 -1.89 -23.43 -53.61
C THR A 529 -2.38 -23.19 -52.18
N GLU A 530 -3.26 -24.05 -51.69
CA GLU A 530 -3.77 -24.07 -50.31
C GLU A 530 -2.84 -24.76 -49.30
N TYR A 531 -1.79 -25.44 -49.77
CA TYR A 531 -0.91 -26.24 -48.94
C TYR A 531 -0.18 -25.40 -47.88
N LYS A 532 -0.34 -25.77 -46.61
CA LYS A 532 0.29 -25.09 -45.46
C LYS A 532 1.26 -25.97 -44.67
N GLY A 533 1.44 -27.24 -45.07
CA GLY A 533 2.29 -28.23 -44.39
C GLY A 533 3.76 -27.85 -44.30
N ARG A 534 4.55 -28.71 -43.65
CA ARG A 534 5.93 -28.45 -43.20
C ARG A 534 6.99 -29.19 -44.02
N ILE A 535 6.62 -29.90 -45.09
CA ILE A 535 7.62 -30.46 -46.04
C ILE A 535 8.58 -29.35 -46.53
N SER A 536 9.88 -29.56 -46.31
CA SER A 536 10.98 -28.66 -46.69
C SER A 536 12.05 -29.35 -47.57
N LEU A 537 11.67 -30.46 -48.20
CA LEU A 537 12.50 -31.21 -49.14
C LEU A 537 11.84 -31.26 -50.51
N THR A 538 12.67 -31.16 -51.55
CA THR A 538 12.24 -31.31 -52.94
C THR A 538 12.01 -32.79 -53.29
N GLN A 539 11.45 -33.07 -54.47
CA GLN A 539 11.19 -34.44 -54.92
C GLN A 539 12.46 -35.31 -55.02
N THR A 540 13.61 -34.69 -55.30
CA THR A 540 14.91 -35.37 -55.31
C THR A 540 15.65 -35.30 -53.97
N GLY A 541 15.02 -34.77 -52.92
CA GLY A 541 15.58 -34.73 -51.56
C GLY A 541 16.48 -33.53 -51.25
N ARG A 542 16.51 -32.50 -52.11
CA ARG A 542 17.26 -31.27 -51.81
C ARG A 542 16.57 -30.46 -50.73
N SER A 543 17.35 -29.87 -49.83
CA SER A 543 16.82 -28.97 -48.80
C SER A 543 16.35 -27.65 -49.39
N CYS A 544 15.17 -27.19 -48.97
CA CYS A 544 14.65 -25.88 -49.33
C CYS A 544 15.42 -24.73 -48.65
N GLN A 545 15.66 -23.67 -49.39
CA GLN A 545 16.10 -22.37 -48.91
C GLN A 545 14.94 -21.68 -48.17
N TYR A 546 15.25 -21.01 -47.06
CA TYR A 546 14.28 -20.19 -46.34
C TYR A 546 13.78 -19.05 -47.23
N TRP A 547 12.46 -18.82 -47.24
CA TRP A 547 11.84 -17.80 -48.12
C TRP A 547 12.24 -16.36 -47.79
N GLU A 548 12.77 -16.11 -46.60
CA GLU A 548 13.34 -14.81 -46.24
C GLU A 548 14.80 -14.63 -46.70
N ARG A 549 15.51 -15.71 -47.03
CA ARG A 549 16.91 -15.66 -47.46
C ARG A 549 17.00 -15.36 -48.95
N GLN A 550 18.01 -14.57 -49.31
CA GLN A 550 18.31 -14.19 -50.71
C GLN A 550 19.58 -14.88 -51.24
N HIS A 551 19.97 -15.98 -50.60
CA HIS A 551 21.17 -16.77 -50.92
C HIS A 551 20.93 -18.26 -50.58
N PRO A 552 21.36 -19.23 -51.41
CA PRO A 552 22.13 -19.08 -52.67
C PRO A 552 21.37 -18.40 -53.82
N HIS A 553 20.03 -18.48 -53.84
CA HIS A 553 19.24 -17.94 -54.94
C HIS A 553 18.51 -16.66 -54.54
N LYS A 554 18.69 -15.60 -55.33
CA LYS A 554 17.90 -14.37 -55.22
C LYS A 554 16.51 -14.55 -55.84
N HIS A 555 15.48 -14.04 -55.17
CA HIS A 555 14.09 -14.18 -55.60
C HIS A 555 13.17 -13.05 -55.13
N VAL A 556 12.04 -12.91 -55.83
CA VAL A 556 11.05 -11.83 -55.63
C VAL A 556 10.03 -12.12 -54.51
N PHE A 557 9.91 -13.37 -54.05
CA PHE A 557 8.95 -13.80 -53.03
C PHE A 557 9.32 -13.48 -51.57
N SER A 558 10.01 -12.36 -51.34
CA SER A 558 10.39 -11.89 -50.00
C SER A 558 9.20 -11.45 -49.14
N ASN A 559 8.01 -11.35 -49.74
CA ASN A 559 6.73 -11.09 -49.07
C ASN A 559 6.19 -12.31 -48.30
N LEU A 560 6.68 -13.52 -48.58
CA LEU A 560 6.42 -14.71 -47.76
C LEU A 560 7.22 -14.70 -46.45
N LYS A 561 7.36 -13.52 -45.79
CA LYS A 561 8.16 -13.25 -44.58
C LYS A 561 7.81 -14.20 -43.43
N THR A 562 8.32 -15.40 -43.54
CA THR A 562 8.07 -16.52 -42.65
C THR A 562 9.44 -17.06 -42.30
N GLU A 563 9.68 -17.26 -41.01
CA GLU A 563 10.93 -17.83 -40.49
C GLU A 563 10.99 -19.35 -40.78
N HIS A 564 10.62 -19.78 -42.00
CA HIS A 564 10.55 -21.19 -42.41
C HIS A 564 10.93 -21.39 -43.89
N ASN A 565 11.28 -22.62 -44.27
CA ASN A 565 11.67 -23.03 -45.62
C ASN A 565 10.71 -24.06 -46.25
N TYR A 566 9.47 -24.14 -45.76
CA TYR A 566 8.50 -25.13 -46.24
C TYR A 566 8.06 -24.85 -47.69
N CYS A 567 7.76 -25.89 -48.46
CA CYS A 567 7.31 -25.77 -49.83
C CYS A 567 5.99 -24.99 -49.95
N ARG A 568 5.88 -24.11 -50.94
CA ARG A 568 4.72 -23.26 -51.18
C ARG A 568 4.47 -23.16 -52.69
N ASN A 569 3.27 -22.70 -53.07
CA ASN A 569 2.96 -22.39 -54.47
C ASN A 569 2.41 -20.95 -54.60
N PRO A 570 3.26 -19.93 -54.37
CA PRO A 570 2.82 -18.53 -54.35
C PRO A 570 2.48 -17.96 -55.73
N ASP A 571 2.95 -18.61 -56.80
CA ASP A 571 2.83 -18.19 -58.19
C ASP A 571 1.79 -19.00 -58.98
N ASN A 572 1.04 -19.89 -58.31
CA ASN A 572 0.02 -20.76 -58.92
C ASN A 572 0.59 -21.66 -60.04
N SER A 573 1.86 -22.04 -59.89
CA SER A 573 2.59 -23.03 -60.69
C SER A 573 1.95 -24.43 -60.61
N GLY A 574 2.53 -25.40 -61.32
CA GLY A 574 1.97 -26.76 -61.43
C GLY A 574 1.73 -27.51 -60.11
N GLN A 575 2.60 -27.35 -59.10
CA GLN A 575 2.48 -27.92 -57.75
C GLN A 575 3.40 -27.14 -56.78
N PRO A 576 3.35 -27.37 -55.45
CA PRO A 576 4.21 -26.63 -54.54
C PRO A 576 5.69 -26.96 -54.72
N TRP A 577 6.52 -25.93 -54.53
CA TRP A 577 7.94 -25.93 -54.82
C TRP A 577 8.70 -25.07 -53.80
N CYS A 578 10.02 -25.07 -53.88
CA CYS A 578 10.86 -24.15 -53.13
C CYS A 578 12.15 -23.83 -53.91
N TYR A 579 12.80 -22.72 -53.57
CA TYR A 579 14.21 -22.53 -53.91
C TYR A 579 15.04 -23.54 -53.11
N THR A 580 16.12 -24.08 -53.70
CA THR A 580 16.94 -25.09 -53.00
C THR A 580 18.18 -24.45 -52.39
N ASN A 581 18.79 -25.08 -51.39
CA ASN A 581 20.10 -24.67 -50.87
C ASN A 581 21.27 -25.11 -51.76
N ASP A 582 21.01 -25.82 -52.87
CA ASP A 582 22.03 -26.23 -53.85
C ASP A 582 22.30 -25.06 -54.82
N PRO A 583 23.52 -24.49 -54.87
CA PRO A 583 23.84 -23.39 -55.77
C PRO A 583 23.67 -23.71 -57.26
N THR A 584 23.68 -25.00 -57.63
CA THR A 584 23.53 -25.44 -59.03
C THR A 584 22.07 -25.66 -59.43
N THR A 585 21.17 -25.84 -58.47
CA THR A 585 19.75 -26.11 -58.70
C THR A 585 18.89 -24.98 -58.12
N ARG A 586 18.47 -24.03 -58.97
CA ARG A 586 17.79 -22.82 -58.51
C ARG A 586 16.53 -23.07 -57.69
N TRP A 587 15.63 -23.91 -58.20
CA TRP A 587 14.37 -24.27 -57.55
C TRP A 587 13.94 -25.65 -58.02
N GLU A 588 13.05 -26.29 -57.26
CA GLU A 588 12.51 -27.60 -57.62
C GLU A 588 11.14 -27.83 -56.96
N TYR A 589 10.31 -28.68 -57.57
CA TYR A 589 9.05 -29.11 -56.97
C TYR A 589 9.27 -29.98 -55.72
N CYS A 590 8.27 -30.00 -54.85
CA CYS A 590 8.25 -30.85 -53.67
C CYS A 590 7.30 -32.04 -53.85
N LYS A 591 7.60 -33.16 -53.18
CA LYS A 591 6.75 -34.36 -53.23
C LYS A 591 5.70 -34.26 -52.14
N ILE A 592 4.56 -33.65 -52.45
CA ILE A 592 3.46 -33.50 -51.50
C ILE A 592 2.31 -34.43 -51.93
N PRO A 593 1.88 -35.37 -51.06
CA PRO A 593 0.81 -36.33 -51.35
C PRO A 593 -0.56 -35.63 -51.45
N MET A 594 -1.51 -36.23 -52.16
CA MET A 594 -2.91 -35.76 -52.15
C MET A 594 -3.59 -36.26 -50.87
N CYS A 595 -4.40 -35.43 -50.21
CA CYS A 595 -5.07 -35.84 -48.98
C CYS A 595 -5.96 -37.08 -49.18
N ASP A 596 -6.58 -37.22 -50.36
CA ASP A 596 -7.44 -38.36 -50.71
C ASP A 596 -6.65 -39.66 -50.99
N SER A 597 -5.32 -39.58 -51.12
CA SER A 597 -4.44 -40.75 -51.35
C SER A 597 -3.77 -41.30 -50.08
N MET A 598 -4.04 -40.68 -48.92
CA MET A 598 -3.46 -41.07 -47.63
C MET A 598 -4.42 -41.89 -46.74
N SER A 599 -5.61 -42.23 -47.25
CA SER A 599 -6.57 -43.16 -46.63
C SER A 599 -6.41 -44.59 -47.19
N LEU A 600 -5.35 -45.26 -46.75
CA LEU A 600 -5.19 -46.73 -46.79
C LEU A 600 -4.39 -47.19 -45.57
#